data_AF-A0A953SWC9-F1
#
_entry.id   AF-A0A953SWC9-F1
#
_cell.length_a   1.000
_cell.length_b   1.000
_cell.length_c   1.000
_cell.angle_alpha   90.00
_cell.angle_beta   90.00
_cell.angle_gamma   90.00
#
_symmetry.space_group_name_H-M   'P 1'
#
loop_
_entity.id
_entity.type
_entity.pdbx_description
1 polymer ?
#
loop_
_entity_poly.entity_id
_entity_poly.type
_entity_poly.pdbx_seq_one_letter_code
_entity_poly.pdbx_strand_id
1 'polypeptide(L)'
;MENIIQKIQNELDSMSNEQREELMKKLRVEIDDIDRKLVELLNERTKRAVLIGRIKKAIGLPTYNPEREKAIAAKIKQYRTDPLTSESLIRIYERIIDESRSIQKEDIAKVKEFSFKIGGKVKFKYLLPKRDFIIVGSVFIIILSILYFTFFTANHYGKSFSGQFDIKMGETVSNIAERLYEFGVIPSKTNFKMASFIYGAEKNIRAARYRIPNNLSYLDLLDLFLHGKGDFVKEVKIFNGVTTDWIAQTLYYSVSIDSSEFVNLANNREFLDSIGIDQQSAEGYLLPKKYYIYDKSTPREVIGIFYDNFQTFFDDNLKKRTDSLGLTVHQVLTLASIIQGESNNKDEMKLIAAVYSNRMRLGMMLQADPTVQFIVPGKWRRLLRRDLRIDSPYNTYKYSGLPPGPINNPGKDAILAALYPAEKDYLYFVVDKNGGHKFSSSYNEHLKNVNEYRKWINTQRKN
;
A
#
# COMPACT_ATOMS: atom_id res chain seq x y z
N MET A 1 -0.54 -40.76 -0.76
CA MET A 1 -0.69 -40.41 0.68
C MET A 1 0.60 -40.65 1.45
N GLU A 2 1.17 -41.88 1.42
CA GLU A 2 2.46 -42.21 2.06
C GLU A 2 3.62 -41.28 1.66
N ASN A 3 3.74 -40.93 0.39
CA ASN A 3 4.83 -40.07 -0.10
C ASN A 3 4.75 -38.60 0.39
N ILE A 4 3.55 -38.11 0.70
CA ILE A 4 3.33 -36.75 1.24
C ILE A 4 3.58 -36.75 2.75
N ILE A 5 3.05 -37.77 3.45
CA ILE A 5 3.25 -37.94 4.89
C ILE A 5 4.74 -38.13 5.20
N GLN A 6 5.45 -38.96 4.43
CA GLN A 6 6.89 -39.18 4.60
C GLN A 6 7.71 -37.91 4.37
N LYS A 7 7.33 -37.08 3.39
CA LYS A 7 8.00 -35.79 3.12
C LYS A 7 7.79 -34.79 4.26
N ILE A 8 6.57 -34.70 4.78
CA ILE A 8 6.23 -33.86 5.94
C ILE A 8 6.98 -34.33 7.19
N GLN A 9 7.05 -35.65 7.41
CA GLN A 9 7.76 -36.24 8.54
C GLN A 9 9.27 -35.92 8.48
N ASN A 10 9.89 -36.08 7.31
CA ASN A 10 11.30 -35.77 7.11
C ASN A 10 11.62 -34.26 7.30
N GLU A 11 10.72 -33.37 6.86
CA GLU A 11 10.84 -31.92 7.11
C GLU A 11 10.73 -31.60 8.61
N LEU A 12 9.77 -32.20 9.32
CA LEU A 12 9.59 -32.01 10.76
C LEU A 12 10.78 -32.54 11.58
N ASP A 13 11.35 -33.68 11.19
CA ASP A 13 12.50 -34.30 11.87
C ASP A 13 13.78 -33.45 11.77
N SER A 14 13.88 -32.59 10.74
CA SER A 14 15.01 -31.67 10.55
C SER A 14 14.92 -30.35 11.33
N MET A 15 13.79 -30.06 11.99
CA MET A 15 13.51 -28.79 12.67
C MET A 15 13.70 -28.86 14.19
N SER A 16 14.13 -27.74 14.80
CA SER A 16 14.13 -27.59 16.26
C SER A 16 12.71 -27.47 16.82
N ASN A 17 12.54 -27.69 18.14
CA ASN A 17 11.21 -27.58 18.78
C ASN A 17 10.62 -26.16 18.65
N GLU A 18 11.46 -25.13 18.69
CA GLU A 18 11.04 -23.73 18.54
C GLU A 18 10.55 -23.44 17.10
N GLN A 19 11.25 -23.99 16.09
CA GLN A 19 10.84 -23.90 14.68
C GLN A 19 9.53 -24.65 14.41
N ARG A 20 9.32 -25.80 15.06
CA ARG A 20 8.07 -26.57 14.97
C ARG A 20 6.88 -25.80 15.57
N GLU A 21 7.08 -25.10 16.69
CA GLU A 21 6.03 -24.27 17.29
C GLU A 21 5.66 -23.06 16.41
N GLU A 22 6.65 -22.41 15.80
CA GLU A 22 6.41 -21.28 14.91
C GLU A 22 5.69 -21.72 13.62
N LEU A 23 6.12 -22.83 13.02
CA LEU A 23 5.44 -23.43 11.88
C LEU A 23 3.98 -23.81 12.22
N MET A 24 3.74 -24.39 13.40
CA MET A 24 2.40 -24.73 13.87
C MET A 24 1.51 -23.49 14.00
N LYS A 25 2.02 -22.40 14.58
CA LYS A 25 1.28 -21.13 14.68
C LYS A 25 0.92 -20.58 13.30
N LYS A 26 1.85 -20.60 12.36
CA LYS A 26 1.62 -20.13 10.99
C LYS A 26 0.56 -20.97 10.27
N LEU A 27 0.64 -22.30 10.35
CA LEU A 27 -0.34 -23.20 9.74
C LEU A 27 -1.74 -23.04 10.34
N ARG A 28 -1.86 -22.74 11.63
CA ARG A 28 -3.16 -22.42 12.26
C ARG A 28 -3.78 -21.15 11.68
N VAL A 29 -2.99 -20.10 11.47
CA VAL A 29 -3.48 -18.86 10.82
C VAL A 29 -3.92 -19.11 9.38
N GLU A 30 -3.20 -19.97 8.65
CA GLU A 30 -3.61 -20.37 7.29
C GLU A 30 -4.91 -21.19 7.29
N ILE A 31 -5.11 -22.07 8.29
CA ILE A 31 -6.37 -22.79 8.51
C ILE A 31 -7.51 -21.82 8.83
N ASP A 32 -7.29 -20.82 9.69
CA ASP A 32 -8.30 -19.82 10.04
C ASP A 32 -8.78 -19.04 8.80
N ASP A 33 -7.89 -18.73 7.85
CA ASP A 33 -8.26 -18.09 6.57
C ASP A 33 -9.10 -19.02 5.66
N ILE A 34 -8.76 -20.30 5.62
CA ILE A 34 -9.53 -21.33 4.89
C ILE A 34 -10.92 -21.49 5.53
N ASP A 35 -11.01 -21.56 6.86
CA ASP A 35 -12.27 -21.69 7.59
C ASP A 35 -13.19 -20.50 7.34
N ARG A 36 -12.64 -19.28 7.30
CA ARG A 36 -13.39 -18.08 6.91
C ARG A 36 -14.01 -18.22 5.51
N LYS A 37 -13.22 -18.65 4.52
CA LYS A 37 -13.69 -18.87 3.14
C LYS A 37 -14.74 -19.99 3.07
N LEU A 38 -14.58 -21.06 3.85
CA LEU A 38 -15.57 -22.14 3.93
C LEU A 38 -16.91 -21.62 4.46
N VAL A 39 -16.91 -20.80 5.51
CA VAL A 39 -18.14 -20.20 6.06
C VAL A 39 -18.83 -19.31 5.02
N GLU A 40 -18.09 -18.49 4.28
CA GLU A 40 -18.65 -17.66 3.19
C GLU A 40 -19.31 -18.50 2.10
N LEU A 41 -18.62 -19.55 1.63
CA LEU A 41 -19.13 -20.46 0.59
C LEU A 41 -20.34 -21.27 1.08
N LEU A 42 -20.34 -21.73 2.33
CA LEU A 42 -21.47 -22.43 2.94
C LEU A 42 -22.69 -21.50 3.07
N ASN A 43 -22.49 -20.25 3.48
CA ASN A 43 -23.56 -19.25 3.54
C ASN A 43 -24.16 -18.98 2.15
N GLU A 44 -23.32 -18.80 1.15
CA GLU A 44 -23.72 -18.63 -0.24
C GLU A 44 -24.52 -19.83 -0.78
N ARG A 45 -24.08 -21.04 -0.48
CA ARG A 45 -24.78 -22.28 -0.84
C ARG A 45 -26.14 -22.37 -0.13
N THR A 46 -26.19 -22.04 1.15
CA THR A 46 -27.42 -22.07 1.96
C THR A 46 -28.44 -21.05 1.47
N LYS A 47 -28.03 -19.82 1.09
CA LYS A 47 -28.92 -18.83 0.45
C LYS A 47 -29.60 -19.39 -0.81
N ARG A 48 -28.82 -20.04 -1.68
CA ARG A 48 -29.34 -20.70 -2.89
C ARG A 48 -30.26 -21.86 -2.55
N ALA A 49 -29.93 -22.64 -1.52
CA ALA A 49 -30.79 -23.71 -1.02
C ALA A 49 -32.14 -23.19 -0.51
N VAL A 50 -32.17 -22.11 0.27
CA VAL A 50 -33.42 -21.48 0.75
C VAL A 50 -34.29 -21.01 -0.42
N LEU A 51 -33.70 -20.34 -1.41
CA LEU A 51 -34.41 -19.93 -2.63
C LEU A 51 -35.02 -21.13 -3.37
N ILE A 52 -34.26 -22.21 -3.55
CA ILE A 52 -34.77 -23.46 -4.14
C ILE A 52 -35.93 -24.02 -3.32
N GLY A 53 -35.86 -23.97 -1.99
CA GLY A 53 -36.94 -24.41 -1.10
C GLY A 53 -38.24 -23.61 -1.30
N ARG A 54 -38.14 -22.29 -1.42
CA ARG A 54 -39.29 -21.40 -1.71
C ARG A 54 -39.88 -21.67 -3.09
N ILE A 55 -39.05 -21.86 -4.12
CA ILE A 55 -39.48 -22.20 -5.48
C ILE A 55 -40.21 -23.55 -5.47
N LYS A 56 -39.62 -24.59 -4.88
CA LYS A 56 -40.24 -25.92 -4.76
C LYS A 56 -41.62 -25.84 -4.11
N LYS A 57 -41.78 -25.04 -3.06
CA LYS A 57 -43.07 -24.81 -2.40
C LYS A 57 -44.08 -24.11 -3.32
N ALA A 58 -43.65 -23.09 -4.07
CA ALA A 58 -44.53 -22.37 -4.99
C ALA A 58 -45.08 -23.26 -6.12
N ILE A 59 -44.33 -24.29 -6.52
CA ILE A 59 -44.71 -25.25 -7.57
C ILE A 59 -45.18 -26.61 -7.02
N GLY A 60 -45.40 -26.75 -5.71
CA GLY A 60 -45.96 -27.96 -5.09
C GLY A 60 -45.02 -29.18 -5.04
N LEU A 61 -43.71 -28.99 -5.17
CA LEU A 61 -42.72 -30.09 -5.12
C LEU A 61 -42.21 -30.38 -3.71
N PRO A 62 -41.87 -31.64 -3.38
CA PRO A 62 -41.32 -32.00 -2.09
C PRO A 62 -39.92 -31.42 -1.88
N THR A 63 -39.63 -30.99 -0.64
CA THR A 63 -38.33 -30.45 -0.25
C THR A 63 -37.22 -31.50 -0.39
N TYR A 64 -37.51 -32.75 -0.01
CA TYR A 64 -36.60 -33.89 -0.14
C TYR A 64 -36.68 -34.53 -1.53
N ASN A 65 -35.52 -34.75 -2.16
CA ASN A 65 -35.41 -35.47 -3.43
C ASN A 65 -34.18 -36.41 -3.35
N PRO A 66 -34.37 -37.70 -3.09
CA PRO A 66 -33.27 -38.66 -2.89
C PRO A 66 -32.43 -38.86 -4.15
N GLU A 67 -33.03 -38.80 -5.33
CA GLU A 67 -32.32 -38.95 -6.61
C GLU A 67 -31.37 -37.78 -6.86
N ARG A 68 -31.74 -36.57 -6.43
CA ARG A 68 -30.86 -35.40 -6.48
C ARG A 68 -29.68 -35.50 -5.51
N GLU A 69 -29.88 -36.04 -4.32
CA GLU A 69 -28.82 -36.24 -3.33
C GLU A 69 -27.81 -37.30 -3.79
N LYS A 70 -28.29 -38.41 -4.38
CA LYS A 70 -27.43 -39.41 -5.04
C LYS A 70 -26.62 -38.79 -6.19
N ALA A 71 -27.25 -37.95 -7.02
CA ALA A 71 -26.55 -37.27 -8.12
C ALA A 71 -25.49 -36.28 -7.62
N ILE A 72 -25.76 -35.58 -6.51
CA ILE A 72 -24.79 -34.67 -5.87
C ILE A 72 -23.62 -35.48 -5.30
N ALA A 73 -23.88 -36.57 -4.58
CA ALA A 73 -22.85 -37.44 -4.03
C ALA A 73 -21.97 -38.07 -5.13
N ALA A 74 -22.57 -38.49 -6.25
CA ALA A 74 -21.84 -39.00 -7.41
C ALA A 74 -20.96 -37.92 -8.07
N LYS A 75 -21.46 -36.69 -8.17
CA LYS A 75 -20.73 -35.56 -8.76
C LYS A 75 -19.58 -35.09 -7.87
N ILE A 76 -19.76 -35.07 -6.55
CA ILE A 76 -18.73 -34.64 -5.59
C ILE A 76 -17.52 -35.60 -5.60
N LYS A 77 -17.76 -36.91 -5.80
CA LYS A 77 -16.67 -37.90 -5.95
C LYS A 77 -15.71 -37.56 -7.09
N GLN A 78 -16.17 -36.85 -8.14
CA GLN A 78 -15.36 -36.46 -9.29
C GLN A 78 -14.45 -35.26 -9.01
N TYR A 79 -14.75 -34.46 -7.98
CA TYR A 79 -13.94 -33.31 -7.57
C TYR A 79 -12.91 -33.63 -6.49
N ARG A 80 -12.67 -34.93 -6.25
CA ARG A 80 -11.72 -35.38 -5.22
C ARG A 80 -10.30 -34.94 -5.58
N THR A 81 -9.63 -34.34 -4.60
CA THR A 81 -8.17 -34.19 -4.55
C THR A 81 -7.67 -34.80 -3.24
N ASP A 82 -6.52 -35.48 -3.27
CA ASP A 82 -5.86 -35.94 -2.05
C ASP A 82 -5.55 -34.73 -1.14
N PRO A 83 -5.63 -34.85 0.20
CA PRO A 83 -5.70 -36.06 1.04
C PRO A 83 -7.12 -36.53 1.42
N LEU A 84 -8.19 -35.89 0.94
CA LEU A 84 -9.57 -36.23 1.32
C LEU A 84 -10.02 -37.57 0.69
N THR A 85 -10.48 -38.51 1.53
CA THR A 85 -11.07 -39.76 1.05
C THR A 85 -12.49 -39.55 0.55
N SER A 86 -12.91 -40.36 -0.45
CA SER A 86 -14.26 -40.30 -1.01
C SER A 86 -15.35 -40.44 0.05
N GLU A 87 -15.14 -41.32 1.03
CA GLU A 87 -16.08 -41.52 2.14
C GLU A 87 -16.15 -40.32 3.07
N SER A 88 -15.01 -39.70 3.39
CA SER A 88 -14.97 -38.51 4.25
C SER A 88 -15.65 -37.31 3.58
N LEU A 89 -15.42 -37.14 2.28
CA LEU A 89 -16.05 -36.07 1.50
C LEU A 89 -17.57 -36.23 1.43
N ILE A 90 -18.06 -37.47 1.28
CA ILE A 90 -19.50 -37.77 1.31
C ILE A 90 -20.09 -37.42 2.68
N ARG A 91 -19.50 -37.88 3.79
CA ARG A 91 -20.00 -37.57 5.14
C ARG A 91 -20.09 -36.07 5.43
N ILE A 92 -19.09 -35.31 4.99
CA ILE A 92 -19.08 -33.83 5.14
C ILE A 92 -20.25 -33.22 4.34
N TYR A 93 -20.42 -33.64 3.09
CA TYR A 93 -21.47 -33.09 2.23
C TYR A 93 -22.88 -33.53 2.63
N GLU A 94 -23.05 -34.74 3.15
CA GLU A 94 -24.31 -35.19 3.76
C GLU A 94 -24.71 -34.27 4.90
N ARG A 95 -23.76 -33.95 5.80
CA ARG A 95 -24.03 -33.01 6.91
C ARG A 95 -24.40 -31.61 6.42
N ILE A 96 -23.72 -31.11 5.37
CA ILE A 96 -24.05 -29.82 4.75
C ILE A 96 -25.45 -29.84 4.12
N ILE A 97 -25.83 -30.95 3.47
CA ILE A 97 -27.16 -31.11 2.86
C ILE A 97 -28.23 -31.23 3.95
N ASP A 98 -27.99 -31.99 5.02
CA ASP A 98 -28.85 -32.08 6.20
C ASP A 98 -29.14 -30.71 6.80
N GLU A 99 -28.09 -29.93 7.06
CA GLU A 99 -28.23 -28.61 7.66
C GLU A 99 -28.99 -27.65 6.73
N SER A 100 -28.67 -27.68 5.44
CA SER A 100 -29.41 -26.90 4.43
C SER A 100 -30.89 -27.27 4.39
N ARG A 101 -31.23 -28.57 4.56
CA ARG A 101 -32.62 -29.04 4.63
C ARG A 101 -33.30 -28.60 5.92
N SER A 102 -32.60 -28.64 7.05
CA SER A 102 -33.12 -28.14 8.33
C SER A 102 -33.51 -26.66 8.20
N ILE A 103 -32.60 -25.84 7.67
CA ILE A 103 -32.82 -24.41 7.43
C ILE A 103 -33.95 -24.17 6.43
N GLN A 104 -34.07 -24.97 5.36
CA GLN A 104 -35.21 -24.88 4.44
C GLN A 104 -36.54 -25.21 5.14
N LYS A 105 -36.57 -26.26 5.97
CA LYS A 105 -37.78 -26.62 6.73
C LYS A 105 -38.16 -25.53 7.71
N GLU A 106 -37.18 -24.93 8.40
CA GLU A 106 -37.38 -23.80 9.29
C GLU A 106 -37.84 -22.53 8.56
N ASP A 107 -37.25 -22.18 7.41
CA ASP A 107 -37.71 -21.04 6.59
C ASP A 107 -39.12 -21.28 6.07
N ILE A 108 -39.42 -22.49 5.60
CA ILE A 108 -40.76 -22.88 5.16
C ILE A 108 -41.74 -22.86 6.34
N ALA A 109 -41.32 -23.29 7.54
CA ALA A 109 -42.11 -23.27 8.76
C ALA A 109 -42.35 -21.85 9.24
N LYS A 110 -41.36 -20.95 9.19
CA LYS A 110 -41.51 -19.51 9.46
C LYS A 110 -42.43 -18.85 8.45
N VAL A 111 -42.34 -19.18 7.16
CA VAL A 111 -43.31 -18.74 6.15
C VAL A 111 -44.67 -19.36 6.41
N LYS A 112 -44.75 -20.59 6.92
CA LYS A 112 -46.01 -21.26 7.26
C LYS A 112 -46.64 -20.65 8.50
N GLU A 113 -45.86 -20.29 9.50
CA GLU A 113 -46.22 -19.61 10.74
C GLU A 113 -46.55 -18.13 10.50
N PHE A 114 -45.87 -17.49 9.54
CA PHE A 114 -46.26 -16.19 8.98
C PHE A 114 -47.56 -16.32 8.18
N SER A 115 -47.72 -17.37 7.37
CA SER A 115 -48.97 -17.65 6.64
C SER A 115 -50.12 -18.14 7.53
N PHE A 116 -49.82 -18.69 8.71
CA PHE A 116 -50.78 -19.19 9.72
C PHE A 116 -51.13 -18.08 10.72
N LYS A 117 -50.20 -17.16 11.02
CA LYS A 117 -50.50 -15.83 11.60
C LYS A 117 -51.33 -14.96 10.65
N ILE A 118 -51.21 -15.17 9.33
CA ILE A 118 -52.08 -14.59 8.30
C ILE A 118 -53.30 -15.52 8.01
N GLY A 119 -53.32 -16.74 8.56
CA GLY A 119 -54.20 -17.85 8.18
C GLY A 119 -55.21 -18.29 9.23
N GLY A 120 -55.30 -17.59 10.37
CA GLY A 120 -56.60 -17.43 11.00
C GLY A 120 -57.42 -16.52 10.11
N LYS A 121 -58.73 -16.77 9.96
CA LYS A 121 -59.66 -15.72 9.49
C LYS A 121 -59.67 -14.58 10.53
N VAL A 122 -58.60 -13.81 10.63
CA VAL A 122 -58.74 -12.42 10.98
C VAL A 122 -59.46 -11.85 9.79
N LYS A 123 -60.75 -11.57 9.96
CA LYS A 123 -61.45 -10.69 9.04
C LYS A 123 -60.62 -9.39 9.03
N PHE A 124 -59.74 -9.23 8.05
CA PHE A 124 -59.02 -7.98 7.77
C PHE A 124 -59.97 -6.82 7.47
N LYS A 125 -61.27 -7.11 7.46
CA LYS A 125 -62.39 -6.16 7.47
C LYS A 125 -62.46 -5.33 8.77
N TYR A 126 -61.69 -5.61 9.83
CA TYR A 126 -61.77 -4.89 11.12
C TYR A 126 -60.46 -4.83 11.95
N LEU A 127 -59.32 -4.43 11.36
CA LEU A 127 -58.17 -3.98 12.18
C LEU A 127 -58.04 -2.45 12.18
N LEU A 128 -58.38 -1.84 11.06
CA LEU A 128 -58.56 -0.41 10.86
C LEU A 128 -59.79 -0.28 9.93
N PRO A 129 -60.81 0.53 10.23
CA PRO A 129 -61.91 0.77 9.30
C PRO A 129 -61.36 1.20 7.91
N LYS A 130 -62.11 1.00 6.82
CA LYS A 130 -61.64 1.31 5.44
C LYS A 130 -60.99 2.69 5.33
N ARG A 131 -61.51 3.67 6.08
CA ARG A 131 -60.96 5.03 6.20
C ARG A 131 -59.53 5.01 6.75
N ASP A 132 -59.30 4.29 7.84
CA ASP A 132 -58.01 4.22 8.52
C ASP A 132 -56.96 3.43 7.71
N PHE A 133 -57.37 2.41 6.94
CA PHE A 133 -56.46 1.75 5.99
C PHE A 133 -56.04 2.69 4.86
N ILE A 134 -56.98 3.47 4.32
CA ILE A 134 -56.69 4.51 3.32
C ILE A 134 -55.76 5.56 3.92
N ILE A 135 -55.98 5.98 5.18
CA ILE A 135 -55.12 6.94 5.88
C ILE A 135 -53.71 6.37 6.06
N VAL A 136 -53.56 5.16 6.59
CA VAL A 136 -52.24 4.53 6.78
C VAL A 136 -51.52 4.31 5.45
N GLY A 137 -52.22 3.86 4.42
CA GLY A 137 -51.66 3.72 3.07
C GLY A 137 -51.22 5.07 2.49
N SER A 138 -52.03 6.12 2.68
CA SER A 138 -51.69 7.48 2.24
C SER A 138 -50.47 8.03 2.98
N VAL A 139 -50.40 7.85 4.31
CA VAL A 139 -49.25 8.24 5.13
C VAL A 139 -47.99 7.49 4.69
N PHE A 140 -48.10 6.19 4.42
CA PHE A 140 -46.98 5.39 3.92
C PHE A 140 -46.48 5.87 2.55
N ILE A 141 -47.39 6.19 1.62
CA ILE A 141 -47.05 6.74 0.30
C ILE A 141 -46.41 8.13 0.45
N ILE A 142 -46.92 8.97 1.37
CA ILE A 142 -46.34 10.29 1.66
C ILE A 142 -44.92 10.13 2.20
N ILE A 143 -44.69 9.22 3.15
CA ILE A 143 -43.35 8.94 3.69
C ILE A 143 -42.42 8.45 2.58
N LEU A 144 -42.87 7.50 1.74
CA LEU A 144 -42.08 7.03 0.61
C LEU A 144 -41.78 8.14 -0.39
N SER A 145 -42.74 9.05 -0.65
CA SER A 145 -42.54 10.19 -1.53
C SER A 145 -41.52 11.15 -0.94
N ILE A 146 -41.60 11.48 0.36
CA ILE A 146 -40.62 12.33 1.05
C ILE A 146 -39.22 11.70 0.98
N LEU A 147 -39.10 10.39 1.25
CA LEU A 147 -37.82 9.68 1.14
C LEU A 147 -37.30 9.70 -0.30
N TYR A 148 -38.16 9.43 -1.29
CA TYR A 148 -37.79 9.48 -2.70
C TYR A 148 -37.28 10.87 -3.09
N PHE A 149 -38.04 11.92 -2.78
CA PHE A 149 -37.61 13.30 -3.03
C PHE A 149 -36.32 13.62 -2.29
N THR A 150 -36.16 13.21 -1.04
CA THR A 150 -34.95 13.53 -0.26
C THR A 150 -33.69 12.89 -0.83
N PHE A 151 -33.77 11.66 -1.34
CA PHE A 151 -32.59 10.88 -1.74
C PHE A 151 -32.30 10.87 -3.24
N PHE A 152 -33.32 11.05 -4.09
CA PHE A 152 -33.18 10.98 -5.56
C PHE A 152 -33.23 12.35 -6.24
N THR A 153 -33.58 13.43 -5.56
CA THR A 153 -33.46 14.76 -6.17
C THR A 153 -32.01 15.17 -6.30
N ALA A 154 -31.68 15.76 -7.44
CA ALA A 154 -30.39 16.36 -7.71
C ALA A 154 -30.05 17.45 -6.69
N ASN A 155 -28.86 17.36 -6.10
CA ASN A 155 -28.28 18.47 -5.34
C ASN A 155 -27.55 19.40 -6.32
N HIS A 156 -27.66 20.70 -6.08
CA HIS A 156 -27.02 21.72 -6.90
C HIS A 156 -26.05 22.53 -6.06
N TYR A 157 -24.79 22.57 -6.47
CA TYR A 157 -23.80 23.47 -5.88
C TYR A 157 -23.61 24.72 -6.74
N GLY A 158 -23.30 25.84 -6.08
CA GLY A 158 -23.03 27.12 -6.74
C GLY A 158 -21.69 27.15 -7.48
N LYS A 159 -21.47 28.18 -8.31
CA LYS A 159 -20.24 28.33 -9.13
C LYS A 159 -18.91 28.38 -8.35
N SER A 160 -18.96 28.49 -7.02
CA SER A 160 -17.79 28.55 -6.16
C SER A 160 -17.09 27.19 -5.95
N PHE A 161 -17.78 26.08 -6.17
CA PHE A 161 -17.17 24.76 -6.07
C PHE A 161 -16.52 24.38 -7.41
N SER A 162 -15.24 24.03 -7.38
CA SER A 162 -14.43 23.72 -8.57
C SER A 162 -14.86 22.43 -9.29
N GLY A 163 -15.80 21.67 -8.71
CA GLY A 163 -16.19 20.36 -9.19
C GLY A 163 -15.18 19.26 -8.83
N GLN A 164 -14.08 19.57 -8.14
CA GLN A 164 -13.11 18.58 -7.66
C GLN A 164 -13.25 18.34 -6.17
N PHE A 165 -13.30 17.08 -5.75
CA PHE A 165 -13.40 16.66 -4.36
C PHE A 165 -12.42 15.52 -4.07
N ASP A 166 -11.50 15.73 -3.14
CA ASP A 166 -10.53 14.71 -2.71
C ASP A 166 -11.04 13.93 -1.49
N ILE A 167 -11.05 12.61 -1.60
CA ILE A 167 -11.30 11.69 -0.48
C ILE A 167 -9.98 11.05 -0.07
N LYS A 168 -9.59 11.24 1.19
CA LYS A 168 -8.33 10.72 1.72
C LYS A 168 -8.48 9.26 2.14
N MET A 169 -7.36 8.53 2.14
CA MET A 169 -7.34 7.15 2.62
C MET A 169 -7.70 7.08 4.10
N GLY A 170 -8.68 6.25 4.44
CA GLY A 170 -9.17 6.09 5.82
C GLY A 170 -10.07 7.24 6.31
N GLU A 171 -10.47 8.17 5.44
CA GLU A 171 -11.41 9.22 5.79
C GLU A 171 -12.79 8.64 6.10
N THR A 172 -13.39 9.04 7.23
CA THR A 172 -14.71 8.53 7.63
C THR A 172 -15.83 9.18 6.82
N VAL A 173 -16.94 8.47 6.64
CA VAL A 173 -18.16 9.02 6.02
C VAL A 173 -18.60 10.32 6.68
N SER A 174 -18.39 10.45 7.99
CA SER A 174 -18.75 11.66 8.72
C SER A 174 -17.92 12.88 8.30
N ASN A 175 -16.62 12.71 8.10
CA ASN A 175 -15.74 13.79 7.64
C ASN A 175 -16.03 14.14 6.18
N ILE A 176 -16.31 13.14 5.34
CA ILE A 176 -16.71 13.34 3.94
C ILE A 176 -18.01 14.16 3.89
N ALA A 177 -19.01 13.79 4.68
CA ALA A 177 -20.29 14.50 4.75
C ALA A 177 -20.13 15.96 5.23
N GLU A 178 -19.24 16.18 6.22
CA GLU A 178 -18.92 17.51 6.73
C GLU A 178 -18.38 18.40 5.61
N ARG A 179 -17.34 17.93 4.91
CA ARG A 179 -16.69 18.67 3.83
C ARG A 179 -17.60 18.89 2.62
N LEU A 180 -18.40 17.88 2.23
CA LEU A 180 -19.36 18.04 1.14
C LEU A 180 -20.41 19.11 1.47
N TYR A 181 -20.82 19.21 2.74
CA TYR A 181 -21.73 20.25 3.18
C TYR A 181 -21.07 21.63 3.22
N GLU A 182 -19.83 21.73 3.72
CA GLU A 182 -19.05 22.98 3.74
C GLU A 182 -18.81 23.53 2.33
N PHE A 183 -18.53 22.65 1.36
CA PHE A 183 -18.42 23.03 -0.05
C PHE A 183 -19.78 23.28 -0.74
N GLY A 184 -20.89 23.10 -0.03
CA GLY A 184 -22.25 23.28 -0.57
C GLY A 184 -22.65 22.25 -1.62
N VAL A 185 -21.96 21.10 -1.68
CA VAL A 185 -22.28 19.98 -2.60
C VAL A 185 -23.53 19.25 -2.15
N ILE A 186 -23.78 19.18 -0.84
CA ILE A 186 -24.98 18.57 -0.26
C ILE A 186 -25.67 19.52 0.72
N PRO A 187 -27.02 19.52 0.78
CA PRO A 187 -27.77 20.37 1.70
C PRO A 187 -27.91 19.79 3.12
N SER A 188 -27.63 18.50 3.34
CA SER A 188 -27.75 17.87 4.66
C SER A 188 -26.72 16.76 4.88
N LYS A 189 -25.88 16.93 5.90
CA LYS A 189 -24.90 15.95 6.37
C LYS A 189 -25.58 14.66 6.83
N THR A 190 -26.70 14.79 7.55
CA THR A 190 -27.45 13.66 8.10
C THR A 190 -28.04 12.80 7.00
N ASN A 191 -28.56 13.42 5.93
CA ASN A 191 -29.11 12.69 4.80
C ASN A 191 -28.01 11.92 4.06
N PHE A 192 -26.84 12.52 3.86
CA PHE A 192 -25.72 11.79 3.25
C PHE A 192 -25.26 10.59 4.10
N LYS A 193 -25.17 10.76 5.42
CA LYS A 193 -24.85 9.64 6.34
C LYS A 193 -25.90 8.53 6.28
N MET A 194 -27.18 8.88 6.29
CA MET A 194 -28.28 7.92 6.18
C MET A 194 -28.28 7.20 4.82
N ALA A 195 -28.04 7.94 3.73
CA ALA A 195 -27.87 7.36 2.40
C ALA A 195 -26.69 6.39 2.37
N SER A 196 -25.54 6.77 2.93
CA SER A 196 -24.33 5.93 3.00
C SER A 196 -24.59 4.63 3.77
N PHE A 197 -25.33 4.69 4.88
CA PHE A 197 -25.71 3.53 5.67
C PHE A 197 -26.64 2.59 4.89
N ILE A 198 -27.70 3.13 4.26
CA ILE A 198 -28.65 2.36 3.44
C ILE A 198 -27.95 1.69 2.25
N TYR A 199 -27.01 2.40 1.62
CA TYR A 199 -26.28 1.93 0.44
C TYR A 199 -25.11 0.99 0.78
N GLY A 200 -24.77 0.82 2.07
CA GLY A 200 -23.63 0.00 2.50
C GLY A 200 -22.26 0.59 2.13
N ALA A 201 -22.18 1.92 1.98
CA ALA A 201 -21.01 2.62 1.48
C ALA A 201 -19.92 2.86 2.55
N GLU A 202 -20.25 2.67 3.84
CA GLU A 202 -19.41 3.16 4.95
C GLU A 202 -17.96 2.65 4.98
N LYS A 203 -17.71 1.46 4.44
CA LYS A 203 -16.37 0.85 4.39
C LYS A 203 -15.80 0.73 2.97
N ASN A 204 -16.56 1.15 1.96
CA ASN A 204 -16.27 0.85 0.57
C ASN A 204 -15.98 2.10 -0.28
N ILE A 205 -16.16 3.30 0.27
CA ILE A 205 -15.78 4.55 -0.41
C ILE A 205 -14.28 4.51 -0.72
N ARG A 206 -13.95 4.72 -2.00
CA ARG A 206 -12.56 4.67 -2.47
C ARG A 206 -11.88 6.02 -2.27
N ALA A 207 -10.61 5.99 -1.89
CA ALA A 207 -9.79 7.19 -1.81
C ALA A 207 -9.35 7.62 -3.22
N ALA A 208 -9.83 8.79 -3.65
CA ALA A 208 -9.53 9.35 -4.96
C ALA A 208 -9.87 10.84 -4.99
N ARG A 209 -9.33 11.55 -5.99
CA ARG A 209 -9.81 12.86 -6.40
C ARG A 209 -10.92 12.67 -7.43
N TYR A 210 -12.14 13.01 -7.05
CA TYR A 210 -13.33 12.88 -7.88
C TYR A 210 -13.64 14.19 -8.57
N ARG A 211 -14.06 14.10 -9.83
CA ARG A 211 -14.78 15.19 -10.47
C ARG A 211 -16.27 14.97 -10.25
N ILE A 212 -16.88 15.78 -9.40
CA ILE A 212 -18.31 15.72 -9.06
C ILE A 212 -19.07 16.59 -10.08
N PRO A 213 -19.86 16.01 -11.00
CA PRO A 213 -20.77 16.79 -11.84
C PRO A 213 -21.79 17.55 -10.98
N ASN A 214 -22.29 18.68 -11.49
CA ASN A 214 -23.44 19.31 -10.85
C ASN A 214 -24.68 18.41 -11.04
N ASN A 215 -25.67 18.57 -10.16
CA ASN A 215 -26.96 17.88 -10.23
C ASN A 215 -26.93 16.40 -9.81
N LEU A 216 -25.98 15.97 -8.96
CA LEU A 216 -25.98 14.61 -8.43
C LEU A 216 -26.84 14.50 -7.17
N SER A 217 -27.65 13.44 -7.08
CA SER A 217 -28.37 13.10 -5.85
C SER A 217 -27.41 12.52 -4.80
N TYR A 218 -27.90 12.28 -3.57
CA TYR A 218 -27.08 11.62 -2.54
C TYR A 218 -26.62 10.23 -2.99
N LEU A 219 -27.48 9.48 -3.68
CA LEU A 219 -27.17 8.13 -4.15
C LEU A 219 -26.20 8.17 -5.32
N ASP A 220 -26.34 9.13 -6.25
CA ASP A 220 -25.40 9.26 -7.37
C ASP A 220 -24.00 9.69 -6.90
N LEU A 221 -23.91 10.53 -5.85
CA LEU A 221 -22.65 10.87 -5.21
C LEU A 221 -21.98 9.64 -4.58
N LEU A 222 -22.77 8.82 -3.87
CA LEU A 222 -22.25 7.58 -3.30
C LEU A 222 -21.82 6.60 -4.37
N ASP A 223 -22.58 6.46 -5.45
CA ASP A 223 -22.20 5.60 -6.57
C ASP A 223 -20.92 6.09 -7.25
N LEU A 224 -20.76 7.41 -7.43
CA LEU A 224 -19.51 8.01 -7.92
C LEU A 224 -18.32 7.64 -7.02
N PHE A 225 -18.49 7.68 -5.70
CA PHE A 225 -17.41 7.36 -4.75
C PHE A 225 -17.12 5.86 -4.63
N LEU A 226 -18.09 5.01 -4.87
CA LEU A 226 -17.96 3.55 -4.76
C LEU A 226 -17.48 2.89 -6.07
N HIS A 227 -18.06 3.30 -7.19
CA HIS A 227 -17.90 2.64 -8.49
C HIS A 227 -17.46 3.60 -9.60
N GLY A 228 -17.62 4.90 -9.40
CA GLY A 228 -17.31 5.90 -10.39
C GLY A 228 -15.82 6.06 -10.69
N LYS A 229 -15.54 6.82 -11.75
CA LYS A 229 -14.18 7.15 -12.16
C LYS A 229 -13.62 8.22 -11.21
N GLY A 230 -12.56 7.87 -10.50
CA GLY A 230 -11.75 8.80 -9.73
C GLY A 230 -10.33 8.86 -10.28
N ASP A 231 -9.63 9.94 -9.96
CA ASP A 231 -8.19 9.96 -9.98
C ASP A 231 -7.71 9.25 -8.70
N PHE A 232 -7.49 7.94 -8.80
CA PHE A 232 -7.29 7.07 -7.64
C PHE A 232 -5.90 7.22 -7.05
N VAL A 233 -5.80 6.99 -5.74
CA VAL A 233 -4.52 6.98 -5.03
C VAL A 233 -3.82 5.63 -5.23
N LYS A 234 -2.56 5.66 -5.68
CA LYS A 234 -1.67 4.51 -5.72
C LYS A 234 -0.51 4.66 -4.74
N GLU A 235 -0.12 3.55 -4.13
CA GLU A 235 1.13 3.48 -3.37
C GLU A 235 2.31 3.38 -4.33
N VAL A 236 3.24 4.34 -4.25
CA VAL A 236 4.49 4.37 -5.00
C VAL A 236 5.65 4.32 -4.01
N LYS A 237 6.51 3.32 -4.13
CA LYS A 237 7.70 3.18 -3.28
C LYS A 237 8.93 3.75 -3.99
N ILE A 238 9.51 4.80 -3.42
CA ILE A 238 10.81 5.32 -3.82
C ILE A 238 11.89 4.73 -2.90
N PHE A 239 12.91 4.10 -3.50
CA PHE A 239 14.01 3.50 -2.76
C PHE A 239 15.09 4.52 -2.43
N ASN A 240 15.86 4.26 -1.37
CA ASN A 240 17.00 5.12 -1.02
C ASN A 240 18.12 4.99 -2.07
N GLY A 241 18.87 6.07 -2.30
CA GLY A 241 20.05 6.05 -3.16
C GLY A 241 19.74 6.04 -4.66
N VAL A 242 18.48 6.32 -5.04
CA VAL A 242 18.06 6.39 -6.45
C VAL A 242 18.16 7.81 -6.98
N THR A 243 18.49 7.95 -8.26
CA THR A 243 18.56 9.27 -8.92
C THR A 243 17.16 9.80 -9.27
N THR A 244 17.06 11.09 -9.55
CA THR A 244 15.83 11.73 -10.05
C THR A 244 15.31 11.05 -11.32
N ASP A 245 16.19 10.62 -12.22
CA ASP A 245 15.81 9.87 -13.43
C ASP A 245 15.15 8.53 -13.09
N TRP A 246 15.65 7.84 -12.07
CA TRP A 246 15.07 6.57 -11.62
C TRP A 246 13.72 6.78 -10.94
N ILE A 247 13.57 7.87 -10.18
CA ILE A 247 12.28 8.31 -9.64
C ILE A 247 11.29 8.56 -10.78
N ALA A 248 11.70 9.29 -11.82
CA ALA A 248 10.86 9.58 -12.98
C ALA A 248 10.39 8.30 -13.68
N GLN A 249 11.27 7.31 -13.87
CA GLN A 249 10.90 6.00 -14.41
C GLN A 249 9.91 5.26 -13.51
N THR A 250 10.13 5.29 -12.20
CA THR A 250 9.23 4.65 -11.23
C THR A 250 7.84 5.27 -11.27
N LEU A 251 7.76 6.60 -11.36
CA LEU A 251 6.50 7.33 -11.46
C LEU A 251 5.78 7.03 -12.78
N TYR A 252 6.51 6.96 -13.89
CA TYR A 252 5.93 6.58 -15.18
C TYR A 252 5.28 5.19 -15.14
N TYR A 253 5.97 4.18 -14.61
CA TYR A 253 5.41 2.82 -14.55
C TYR A 253 4.30 2.66 -13.50
N SER A 254 4.33 3.43 -12.42
CA SER A 254 3.39 3.26 -11.31
C SER A 254 2.10 4.08 -11.47
N VAL A 255 2.24 5.34 -11.90
CA VAL A 255 1.16 6.35 -11.95
C VAL A 255 1.12 7.11 -13.29
N SER A 256 1.81 6.63 -14.33
CA SER A 256 1.74 7.19 -15.69
C SER A 256 2.11 8.68 -15.80
N ILE A 257 2.97 9.16 -14.90
CA ILE A 257 3.56 10.50 -14.98
C ILE A 257 4.64 10.52 -16.05
N ASP A 258 4.64 11.53 -16.92
CA ASP A 258 5.65 11.67 -17.96
C ASP A 258 7.04 11.86 -17.34
N SER A 259 7.96 10.93 -17.66
CA SER A 259 9.30 10.93 -17.08
C SER A 259 10.14 12.11 -17.58
N SER A 260 9.94 12.56 -18.81
CA SER A 260 10.70 13.68 -19.39
C SER A 260 10.24 14.99 -18.79
N GLU A 261 8.93 15.21 -18.66
CA GLU A 261 8.36 16.37 -17.98
C GLU A 261 8.83 16.44 -16.51
N PHE A 262 8.84 15.30 -15.81
CA PHE A 262 9.33 15.23 -14.43
C PHE A 262 10.80 15.60 -14.31
N VAL A 263 11.68 15.01 -15.13
CA VAL A 263 13.13 15.30 -15.10
C VAL A 263 13.39 16.76 -15.50
N ASN A 264 12.71 17.27 -16.53
CA ASN A 264 12.86 18.66 -16.94
C ASN A 264 12.45 19.63 -15.84
N LEU A 265 11.33 19.37 -15.17
CA LEU A 265 10.85 20.20 -14.07
C LEU A 265 11.78 20.10 -12.85
N ALA A 266 12.29 18.91 -12.53
CA ALA A 266 13.24 18.70 -11.45
C ALA A 266 14.61 19.35 -11.69
N ASN A 267 14.91 19.78 -12.92
CA ASN A 267 16.11 20.56 -13.28
C ASN A 267 15.77 22.01 -13.70
N ASN A 268 14.50 22.43 -13.55
CA ASN A 268 14.08 23.77 -13.93
C ASN A 268 14.34 24.75 -12.79
N ARG A 269 15.35 25.60 -12.96
CA ARG A 269 15.79 26.55 -11.93
C ARG A 269 14.68 27.47 -11.42
N GLU A 270 13.86 28.02 -12.30
CA GLU A 270 12.75 28.92 -11.93
C GLU A 270 11.71 28.21 -11.04
N PHE A 271 11.37 26.97 -11.38
CA PHE A 271 10.48 26.16 -10.56
C PHE A 271 11.11 25.81 -9.21
N LEU A 272 12.37 25.37 -9.19
CA LEU A 272 13.06 25.01 -7.95
C LEU A 272 13.17 26.21 -7.00
N ASP A 273 13.52 27.39 -7.51
CA ASP A 273 13.54 28.63 -6.75
C ASP A 273 12.15 28.96 -6.20
N SER A 274 11.08 28.75 -7.00
CA SER A 274 9.68 28.99 -6.58
C SER A 274 9.22 28.13 -5.41
N ILE A 275 9.84 26.96 -5.20
CA ILE A 275 9.55 26.06 -4.08
C ILE A 275 10.62 26.13 -2.97
N GLY A 276 11.64 26.99 -3.09
CA GLY A 276 12.68 27.19 -2.08
C GLY A 276 13.88 26.25 -2.18
N ILE A 277 14.08 25.59 -3.33
CA ILE A 277 15.30 24.85 -3.66
C ILE A 277 16.22 25.76 -4.48
N ASP A 278 17.12 26.46 -3.80
CA ASP A 278 18.18 27.28 -4.44
C ASP A 278 19.31 26.39 -4.98
N GLN A 279 19.02 25.49 -5.93
CA GLN A 279 20.01 24.60 -6.58
C GLN A 279 19.72 24.42 -8.07
N GLN A 280 20.63 23.77 -8.80
CA GLN A 280 20.46 23.48 -10.24
C GLN A 280 19.50 22.32 -10.50
N SER A 281 19.33 21.42 -9.53
CA SER A 281 18.42 20.28 -9.62
C SER A 281 17.82 19.95 -8.26
N ALA A 282 16.72 19.18 -8.29
CA ALA A 282 16.11 18.59 -7.10
C ALA A 282 16.82 17.32 -6.61
N GLU A 283 17.92 16.90 -7.24
CA GLU A 283 18.67 15.71 -6.85
C GLU A 283 19.14 15.83 -5.38
N GLY A 284 18.80 14.84 -4.56
CA GLY A 284 19.06 14.86 -3.12
C GLY A 284 17.91 15.40 -2.27
N TYR A 285 17.00 16.19 -2.84
CA TYR A 285 15.89 16.83 -2.13
C TYR A 285 14.59 16.02 -2.15
N LEU A 286 14.50 15.02 -3.02
CA LEU A 286 13.31 14.19 -3.17
C LEU A 286 13.36 13.01 -2.19
N LEU A 287 12.89 13.21 -0.96
CA LEU A 287 13.05 12.24 0.13
C LEU A 287 12.49 10.86 -0.23
N PRO A 288 13.29 9.78 -0.22
CA PRO A 288 12.79 8.44 -0.49
C PRO A 288 11.90 7.89 0.63
N LYS A 289 10.71 7.41 0.27
CA LYS A 289 9.78 6.66 1.12
C LYS A 289 8.64 6.08 0.26
N LYS A 290 7.66 5.47 0.92
CA LYS A 290 6.36 5.18 0.32
C LYS A 290 5.51 6.45 0.27
N TYR A 291 4.95 6.72 -0.90
CA TYR A 291 4.04 7.83 -1.16
C TYR A 291 2.70 7.32 -1.68
N TYR A 292 1.67 8.08 -1.41
CA TYR A 292 0.32 7.87 -1.92
C TYR A 292 0.05 8.97 -2.94
N ILE A 293 0.11 8.63 -4.23
CA ILE A 293 0.08 9.59 -5.35
C ILE A 293 -1.18 9.32 -6.17
N TYR A 294 -1.88 10.38 -6.58
CA TYR A 294 -3.02 10.25 -7.48
C TYR A 294 -2.57 9.92 -8.90
N ASP A 295 -3.28 9.04 -9.60
CA ASP A 295 -3.01 8.57 -10.97
C ASP A 295 -2.79 9.67 -12.02
N LYS A 296 -3.33 10.87 -11.81
CA LYS A 296 -3.21 12.02 -12.71
C LYS A 296 -2.51 13.19 -12.04
N SER A 297 -1.71 12.93 -11.02
CA SER A 297 -0.87 13.95 -10.40
C SER A 297 0.10 14.51 -11.44
N THR A 298 0.24 15.82 -11.46
CA THR A 298 1.24 16.51 -12.30
C THR A 298 2.64 16.32 -11.71
N PRO A 299 3.72 16.41 -12.52
CA PRO A 299 5.08 16.41 -12.00
C PRO A 299 5.32 17.46 -10.91
N ARG A 300 4.70 18.64 -11.07
CA ARG A 300 4.76 19.74 -10.09
C ARG A 300 4.20 19.31 -8.73
N GLU A 301 3.01 18.71 -8.72
CA GLU A 301 2.40 18.20 -7.47
C GLU A 301 3.29 17.14 -6.81
N VAL A 302 3.86 16.23 -7.59
CA VAL A 302 4.69 15.14 -7.03
C VAL A 302 6.02 15.64 -6.47
N ILE A 303 6.72 16.54 -7.17
CA ILE A 303 7.94 17.15 -6.64
C ILE A 303 7.63 17.93 -5.36
N GLY A 304 6.52 18.69 -5.34
CA GLY A 304 6.04 19.37 -4.13
C GLY A 304 5.84 18.40 -2.97
N ILE A 305 5.11 17.29 -3.17
CA ILE A 305 4.90 16.27 -2.14
C ILE A 305 6.23 15.73 -1.60
N PHE A 306 7.19 15.42 -2.46
CA PHE A 306 8.49 14.86 -2.05
C PHE A 306 9.31 15.88 -1.26
N TYR A 307 9.32 17.12 -1.72
CA TYR A 307 10.05 18.20 -1.06
C TYR A 307 9.40 18.63 0.26
N ASP A 308 8.08 18.70 0.36
CA ASP A 308 7.36 18.97 1.61
C ASP A 308 7.66 17.90 2.67
N ASN A 309 7.75 16.64 2.24
CA ASN A 309 8.14 15.54 3.14
C ASN A 309 9.61 15.64 3.56
N PHE A 310 10.49 16.11 2.67
CA PHE A 310 11.86 16.46 3.03
C PHE A 310 11.88 17.58 4.07
N GLN A 311 11.19 18.69 3.85
CA GLN A 311 11.13 19.82 4.79
C GLN A 311 10.55 19.43 6.14
N THR A 312 9.52 18.57 6.16
CA THR A 312 8.94 18.04 7.40
C THR A 312 9.95 17.18 8.18
N PHE A 313 10.78 16.41 7.48
CA PHE A 313 11.83 15.61 8.10
C PHE A 313 13.02 16.47 8.53
N PHE A 314 13.43 17.42 7.69
CA PHE A 314 14.54 18.32 7.91
C PHE A 314 14.09 19.55 8.71
N ASP A 315 13.66 19.27 9.94
CA ASP A 315 13.14 20.25 10.88
C ASP A 315 14.21 21.25 11.34
N ASP A 316 13.80 22.20 12.20
CA ASP A 316 14.70 23.22 12.71
C ASP A 316 15.82 22.68 13.61
N ASN A 317 15.67 21.48 14.18
CA ASN A 317 16.73 20.83 14.95
C ASN A 317 17.85 20.34 14.02
N LEU A 318 17.49 19.71 12.90
CA LEU A 318 18.46 19.26 11.90
C LEU A 318 19.11 20.45 11.18
N LYS A 319 18.40 21.56 10.97
CA LYS A 319 19.00 22.81 10.48
C LYS A 319 20.03 23.37 11.46
N LYS A 320 19.68 23.51 12.75
CA LYS A 320 20.65 23.95 13.79
C LYS A 320 21.88 23.06 13.86
N ARG A 321 21.69 21.73 13.71
CA ARG A 321 22.81 20.79 13.66
C ARG A 321 23.70 21.04 12.44
N THR A 322 23.09 21.28 11.28
CA THR A 322 23.77 21.61 10.03
C THR A 322 24.64 22.87 10.20
N ASP A 323 24.09 23.92 10.80
CA ASP A 323 24.81 25.16 11.09
C ASP A 323 25.97 24.93 12.06
N SER A 324 25.80 24.09 13.09
CA SER A 324 26.87 23.75 14.04
C SER A 324 28.05 23.00 13.41
N LEU A 325 27.82 22.36 12.26
CA LEU A 325 28.87 21.69 11.48
C LEU A 325 29.52 22.63 10.45
N GLY A 326 29.02 23.87 10.31
CA GLY A 326 29.47 24.82 9.28
C GLY A 326 29.15 24.35 7.86
N LEU A 327 28.12 23.50 7.69
CA LEU A 327 27.69 22.98 6.41
C LEU A 327 26.39 23.66 5.97
N THR A 328 26.15 23.71 4.66
CA THR A 328 24.83 24.01 4.11
C THR A 328 23.98 22.75 4.02
N VAL A 329 22.64 22.90 3.94
CA VAL A 329 21.73 21.77 3.68
C VAL A 329 22.14 21.02 2.42
N HIS A 330 22.55 21.74 1.38
CA HIS A 330 23.01 21.14 0.14
C HIS A 330 24.25 20.26 0.33
N GLN A 331 25.23 20.72 1.13
CA GLN A 331 26.42 19.94 1.45
C GLN A 331 26.10 18.71 2.31
N VAL A 332 25.15 18.82 3.25
CA VAL A 332 24.67 17.68 4.04
C VAL A 332 24.03 16.63 3.13
N LEU A 333 23.15 17.04 2.21
CA LEU A 333 22.55 16.14 1.22
C LEU A 333 23.59 15.52 0.29
N THR A 334 24.60 16.30 -0.09
CA THR A 334 25.70 15.82 -0.93
C THR A 334 26.48 14.72 -0.22
N LEU A 335 26.92 14.97 1.03
CA LEU A 335 27.61 13.98 1.85
C LEU A 335 26.73 12.75 2.10
N ALA A 336 25.44 12.95 2.41
CA ALA A 336 24.49 11.86 2.62
C ALA A 336 24.31 11.00 1.37
N SER A 337 24.27 11.58 0.17
CA SER A 337 24.15 10.84 -1.09
C SER A 337 25.40 9.98 -1.37
N ILE A 338 26.58 10.46 -0.97
CA ILE A 338 27.83 9.68 -1.06
C ILE A 338 27.79 8.51 -0.07
N ILE A 339 27.44 8.77 1.19
CA ILE A 339 27.30 7.72 2.23
C ILE A 339 26.29 6.65 1.80
N GLN A 340 25.13 7.08 1.27
CA GLN A 340 24.08 6.18 0.78
C GLN A 340 24.55 5.31 -0.39
N GLY A 341 25.44 5.83 -1.23
CA GLY A 341 26.04 5.09 -2.35
C GLY A 341 27.05 4.02 -1.90
N GLU A 342 27.67 4.18 -0.73
CA GLU A 342 28.67 3.23 -0.20
C GLU A 342 28.04 2.07 0.57
N SER A 343 26.97 2.31 1.34
CA SER A 343 26.32 1.25 2.13
C SER A 343 24.84 1.52 2.35
N ASN A 344 24.07 0.42 2.42
CA ASN A 344 22.69 0.42 2.91
C ASN A 344 22.58 0.05 4.39
N ASN A 345 23.71 -0.30 5.04
CA ASN A 345 23.74 -0.66 6.46
C ASN A 345 23.82 0.60 7.33
N LYS A 346 22.79 0.84 8.14
CA LYS A 346 22.64 2.00 9.02
C LYS A 346 23.82 2.20 9.99
N ASP A 347 24.37 1.11 10.53
CA ASP A 347 25.48 1.21 11.49
C ASP A 347 26.79 1.58 10.79
N GLU A 348 27.01 1.03 9.59
CA GLU A 348 28.17 1.41 8.77
C GLU A 348 28.08 2.84 8.26
N MET A 349 26.89 3.34 7.92
CA MET A 349 26.71 4.72 7.45
C MET A 349 27.32 5.74 8.41
N LYS A 350 27.19 5.55 9.73
CA LYS A 350 27.79 6.45 10.74
C LYS A 350 29.32 6.40 10.74
N LEU A 351 29.90 5.22 10.51
CA LEU A 351 31.35 5.03 10.42
C LEU A 351 31.91 5.59 9.09
N ILE A 352 31.20 5.38 7.98
CA ILE A 352 31.53 5.96 6.68
C ILE A 352 31.45 7.49 6.74
N ALA A 353 30.40 8.03 7.37
CA ALA A 353 30.27 9.45 7.62
C ALA A 353 31.44 10.01 8.45
N ALA A 354 31.91 9.27 9.45
CA ALA A 354 33.09 9.64 10.23
C ALA A 354 34.35 9.71 9.34
N VAL A 355 34.56 8.70 8.46
CA VAL A 355 35.68 8.70 7.51
C VAL A 355 35.65 9.93 6.61
N TYR A 356 34.52 10.22 5.97
CA TYR A 356 34.44 11.36 5.06
C TYR A 356 34.53 12.69 5.78
N SER A 357 33.91 12.84 6.96
CA SER A 357 34.03 14.06 7.76
C SER A 357 35.47 14.32 8.20
N ASN A 358 36.19 13.27 8.62
CA ASN A 358 37.60 13.35 8.97
C ASN A 358 38.48 13.72 7.77
N ARG A 359 38.23 13.09 6.61
CA ARG A 359 38.95 13.42 5.37
C ARG A 359 38.73 14.88 4.96
N MET A 360 37.50 15.36 4.99
CA MET A 360 37.17 16.76 4.69
C MET A 360 37.92 17.72 5.61
N ARG A 361 37.91 17.44 6.92
CA ARG A 361 38.61 18.25 7.94
C ARG A 361 40.12 18.31 7.70
N LEU A 362 40.71 17.22 7.18
CA LEU A 362 42.14 17.14 6.86
C LEU A 362 42.48 17.59 5.43
N GLY A 363 41.50 18.05 4.64
CA GLY A 363 41.70 18.41 3.22
C GLY A 363 42.03 17.22 2.31
N MET A 364 41.75 15.99 2.76
CA MET A 364 41.95 14.78 1.96
C MET A 364 40.83 14.63 0.92
N MET A 365 41.18 14.10 -0.25
CA MET A 365 40.21 13.68 -1.26
C MET A 365 39.29 12.58 -0.70
N LEU A 366 37.99 12.63 -1.03
CA LEU A 366 37.03 11.63 -0.53
C LEU A 366 37.25 10.27 -1.18
N GLN A 367 37.62 10.21 -2.46
CA GLN A 367 37.87 8.98 -3.22
C GLN A 367 36.70 7.99 -3.12
N ALA A 368 35.48 8.49 -3.33
CA ALA A 368 34.26 7.71 -3.23
C ALA A 368 33.85 7.20 -4.60
N ASP A 369 33.80 5.87 -4.77
CA ASP A 369 33.41 5.21 -6.02
C ASP A 369 32.02 5.64 -6.53
N PRO A 370 30.98 5.81 -5.69
CA PRO A 370 29.66 6.27 -6.12
C PRO A 370 29.70 7.59 -6.89
N THR A 371 30.64 8.50 -6.57
CA THR A 371 30.78 9.78 -7.26
C THR A 371 31.30 9.62 -8.68
N VAL A 372 32.17 8.64 -8.92
CA VAL A 372 32.63 8.30 -10.27
C VAL A 372 31.56 7.53 -11.03
N GLN A 373 30.83 6.65 -10.35
CA GLN A 373 29.72 5.90 -10.94
C GLN A 373 28.59 6.81 -11.42
N PHE A 374 28.36 7.95 -10.76
CA PHE A 374 27.41 8.98 -11.19
C PHE A 374 27.80 9.65 -12.52
N ILE A 375 29.10 9.79 -12.79
CA ILE A 375 29.62 10.43 -14.00
C ILE A 375 29.60 9.45 -15.19
N VAL A 376 29.85 8.17 -14.93
CA VAL A 376 29.97 7.15 -15.98
C VAL A 376 28.58 6.83 -16.56
N PRO A 377 28.38 6.95 -17.88
CA PRO A 377 27.08 6.68 -18.48
C PRO A 377 26.73 5.19 -18.43
N GLY A 378 25.43 4.92 -18.33
CA GLY A 378 24.87 3.57 -18.39
C GLY A 378 24.62 2.94 -17.01
N LYS A 379 24.49 1.62 -16.99
CA LYS A 379 24.20 0.87 -15.76
C LYS A 379 25.41 0.82 -14.84
N TRP A 380 25.13 0.66 -13.55
CA TRP A 380 26.14 0.47 -12.52
C TRP A 380 27.04 -0.72 -12.85
N ARG A 381 28.35 -0.52 -12.77
CA ARG A 381 29.35 -1.53 -13.09
C ARG A 381 30.59 -1.33 -12.24
N ARG A 382 31.44 -2.35 -12.21
CA ARG A 382 32.77 -2.19 -11.62
C ARG A 382 33.54 -1.07 -12.34
N LEU A 383 34.06 -0.12 -11.57
CA LEU A 383 34.89 0.96 -12.08
C LEU A 383 36.27 0.44 -12.51
N LEU A 384 36.76 0.99 -13.61
CA LEU A 384 38.08 0.72 -14.17
C LEU A 384 39.03 1.86 -13.82
N ARG A 385 40.34 1.59 -13.84
CA ARG A 385 41.36 2.63 -13.59
C ARG A 385 41.24 3.85 -14.50
N ARG A 386 40.71 3.68 -15.71
CA ARG A 386 40.46 4.80 -16.64
C ARG A 386 39.31 5.71 -16.18
N ASP A 387 38.30 5.14 -15.52
CA ASP A 387 37.11 5.88 -15.08
C ASP A 387 37.48 6.83 -13.94
N LEU A 388 38.41 6.42 -13.06
CA LEU A 388 38.92 7.24 -11.95
C LEU A 388 39.66 8.50 -12.42
N ARG A 389 40.01 8.61 -13.71
CA ARG A 389 40.72 9.75 -14.31
C ARG A 389 39.82 10.69 -15.09
N ILE A 390 38.50 10.43 -15.13
CA ILE A 390 37.55 11.29 -15.84
C ILE A 390 37.60 12.70 -15.23
N ASP A 391 37.63 13.71 -16.10
CA ASP A 391 37.62 15.10 -15.67
C ASP A 391 36.20 15.60 -15.45
N SER A 392 35.83 15.77 -14.18
CA SER A 392 34.51 16.26 -13.78
C SER A 392 34.58 16.75 -12.33
N PRO A 393 33.86 17.84 -11.97
CA PRO A 393 33.84 18.34 -10.60
C PRO A 393 33.22 17.34 -9.60
N TYR A 394 32.48 16.33 -10.09
CA TYR A 394 31.99 15.23 -9.26
C TYR A 394 33.07 14.19 -8.91
N ASN A 395 34.23 14.18 -9.59
CA ASN A 395 35.24 13.16 -9.39
C ASN A 395 36.07 13.44 -8.12
N THR A 396 35.66 12.81 -7.02
CA THR A 396 36.34 12.92 -5.71
C THR A 396 37.68 12.19 -5.62
N TYR A 397 38.16 11.58 -6.71
CA TYR A 397 39.56 11.13 -6.85
C TYR A 397 40.50 12.20 -7.41
N LYS A 398 39.95 13.29 -7.97
CA LYS A 398 40.72 14.37 -8.61
C LYS A 398 40.59 15.69 -7.85
N TYR A 399 39.42 15.97 -7.29
CA TYR A 399 39.13 17.20 -6.55
C TYR A 399 38.86 16.88 -5.06
N SER A 400 39.44 17.68 -4.17
CA SER A 400 39.20 17.60 -2.73
C SER A 400 37.90 18.30 -2.34
N GLY A 401 37.34 17.91 -1.18
CA GLY A 401 36.04 18.42 -0.72
C GLY A 401 34.84 17.67 -1.29
N LEU A 402 33.65 18.24 -1.09
CA LEU A 402 32.41 17.70 -1.63
C LEU A 402 32.26 18.08 -3.12
N PRO A 403 31.64 17.20 -3.94
CA PRO A 403 31.27 17.56 -5.30
C PRO A 403 30.20 18.69 -5.32
N PRO A 404 29.87 19.27 -6.49
CA PRO A 404 28.94 20.39 -6.58
C PRO A 404 27.53 20.12 -6.05
N GLY A 405 27.11 18.85 -5.98
CA GLY A 405 25.83 18.48 -5.40
C GLY A 405 25.65 16.97 -5.22
N PRO A 406 24.46 16.53 -4.78
CA PRO A 406 24.15 15.13 -4.55
C PRO A 406 24.26 14.27 -5.82
N ILE A 407 24.55 12.99 -5.63
CA ILE A 407 24.66 11.98 -6.69
C ILE A 407 23.48 11.00 -6.73
N ASN A 408 22.55 11.13 -5.79
CA ASN A 408 21.30 10.39 -5.66
C ASN A 408 20.41 11.09 -4.61
N ASN A 409 19.20 10.56 -4.40
CA ASN A 409 18.33 10.93 -3.30
C ASN A 409 18.59 10.04 -2.06
N PRO A 410 19.24 10.56 -1.00
CA PRO A 410 19.58 9.77 0.18
C PRO A 410 18.36 9.52 1.08
N GLY A 411 18.34 8.36 1.75
CA GLY A 411 17.35 8.09 2.77
C GLY A 411 17.61 8.87 4.07
N LYS A 412 16.62 8.86 4.97
CA LYS A 412 16.72 9.52 6.29
C LYS A 412 17.95 9.07 7.09
N ASP A 413 18.26 7.78 7.08
CA ASP A 413 19.39 7.24 7.84
C ASP A 413 20.75 7.78 7.35
N ALA A 414 20.93 7.93 6.04
CA ALA A 414 22.14 8.51 5.47
C ALA A 414 22.25 10.01 5.78
N ILE A 415 21.13 10.74 5.74
CA ILE A 415 21.08 12.16 6.14
C ILE A 415 21.45 12.32 7.62
N LEU A 416 20.88 11.47 8.49
CA LEU A 416 21.21 11.48 9.91
C LEU A 416 22.67 11.08 10.16
N ALA A 417 23.23 10.13 9.41
CA ALA A 417 24.64 9.77 9.52
C ALA A 417 25.57 10.91 9.12
N ALA A 418 25.23 11.69 8.07
CA ALA A 418 25.98 12.87 7.67
C ALA A 418 25.99 13.96 8.77
N LEU A 419 24.88 14.13 9.49
CA LEU A 419 24.76 15.10 10.59
C LEU A 419 25.35 14.61 11.92
N TYR A 420 25.31 13.30 12.15
CA TYR A 420 25.76 12.65 13.38
C TYR A 420 26.72 11.50 13.06
N PRO A 421 27.92 11.82 12.54
CA PRO A 421 28.94 10.81 12.28
C PRO A 421 29.39 10.15 13.60
N ALA A 422 29.90 8.93 13.51
CA ALA A 422 30.48 8.26 14.68
C ALA A 422 31.72 9.02 15.19
N GLU A 423 31.91 9.05 16.50
CA GLU A 423 33.09 9.63 17.15
C GLU A 423 34.29 8.67 17.03
N LYS A 424 34.83 8.56 15.82
CA LYS A 424 35.99 7.72 15.47
C LYS A 424 36.93 8.46 14.54
N ASP A 425 38.22 8.32 14.75
CA ASP A 425 39.26 8.92 13.91
C ASP A 425 39.60 8.05 12.69
N TYR A 426 38.62 7.35 12.13
CA TYR A 426 38.85 6.54 10.95
C TYR A 426 39.06 7.42 9.72
N LEU A 427 39.99 7.01 8.86
CA LEU A 427 40.34 7.70 7.62
C LEU A 427 40.21 6.80 6.39
N TYR A 428 40.09 5.49 6.58
CA TYR A 428 40.02 4.54 5.49
C TYR A 428 39.06 3.42 5.83
N PHE A 429 38.39 2.89 4.80
CA PHE A 429 37.62 1.67 4.91
C PHE A 429 37.83 0.79 3.68
N VAL A 430 37.62 -0.51 3.83
CA VAL A 430 37.67 -1.48 2.74
C VAL A 430 36.68 -2.61 3.01
N VAL A 431 36.10 -3.16 1.95
CA VAL A 431 35.17 -4.28 2.03
C VAL A 431 35.76 -5.45 2.83
N ASP A 432 34.99 -6.00 3.76
CA ASP A 432 35.30 -7.19 4.53
C ASP A 432 34.77 -8.45 3.83
N LYS A 433 35.38 -9.60 4.14
CA LYS A 433 34.98 -10.93 3.60
C LYS A 433 33.54 -11.32 3.92
N ASN A 434 32.94 -10.72 4.97
CA ASN A 434 31.60 -11.04 5.45
C ASN A 434 30.49 -10.13 4.87
N GLY A 435 30.82 -9.19 3.98
CA GLY A 435 29.83 -8.32 3.32
C GLY A 435 29.61 -6.93 3.93
N GLY A 436 30.48 -6.51 4.86
CA GLY A 436 30.55 -5.14 5.39
C GLY A 436 31.88 -4.46 5.09
N HIS A 437 32.35 -3.59 5.99
CA HIS A 437 33.59 -2.82 5.86
C HIS A 437 34.48 -2.93 7.11
N LYS A 438 35.79 -3.05 6.90
CA LYS A 438 36.80 -2.80 7.93
C LYS A 438 37.25 -1.35 7.88
N PHE A 439 37.19 -0.68 9.02
CA PHE A 439 37.60 0.72 9.19
C PHE A 439 38.99 0.80 9.83
N SER A 440 39.76 1.83 9.46
CA SER A 440 41.14 2.01 9.95
C SER A 440 41.51 3.49 10.00
N SER A 441 42.32 3.85 10.99
CA SER A 441 42.81 5.23 11.18
C SER A 441 44.14 5.49 10.49
N SER A 442 44.91 4.44 10.19
CA SER A 442 46.21 4.56 9.52
C SER A 442 46.22 3.91 8.15
N TYR A 443 47.03 4.47 7.24
CA TYR A 443 47.19 3.90 5.90
C TYR A 443 47.84 2.51 5.91
N ASN A 444 48.77 2.25 6.84
CA ASN A 444 49.41 0.93 6.98
C ASN A 444 48.40 -0.16 7.37
N GLU A 445 47.50 0.16 8.31
CA GLU A 445 46.41 -0.75 8.69
C GLU A 445 45.43 -0.97 7.53
N HIS A 446 45.09 0.09 6.80
CA HIS A 446 44.28 -0.02 5.59
C HIS A 446 44.91 -0.96 4.56
N LEU A 447 46.22 -0.83 4.27
CA LEU A 447 46.92 -1.72 3.34
C LEU A 447 46.93 -3.18 3.80
N LYS A 448 47.03 -3.42 5.12
CA LYS A 448 46.89 -4.77 5.69
C LYS A 448 45.49 -5.33 5.42
N ASN A 449 44.44 -4.57 5.70
CA ASN A 449 43.05 -4.96 5.44
C ASN A 449 42.78 -5.21 3.95
N VAL A 450 43.32 -4.37 3.06
CA VAL A 450 43.24 -4.54 1.59
C VAL A 450 43.93 -5.84 1.16
N ASN A 451 45.10 -6.16 1.71
CA ASN A 451 45.82 -7.39 1.38
C ASN A 451 45.05 -8.64 1.84
N GLU A 452 44.47 -8.59 3.05
CA GLU A 452 43.60 -9.66 3.55
C GLU A 452 42.41 -9.91 2.61
N TYR A 453 41.71 -8.85 2.20
CA TYR A 453 40.59 -8.96 1.27
C TYR A 453 41.03 -9.51 -0.11
N ARG A 454 42.15 -9.03 -0.66
CA ARG A 454 42.69 -9.52 -1.94
C ARG A 454 43.06 -11.01 -1.90
N LYS A 455 43.67 -11.47 -0.80
CA LYS A 455 43.98 -12.89 -0.60
C LYS A 455 42.70 -13.72 -0.59
N TRP A 456 41.67 -13.27 0.13
CA TRP A 456 40.38 -13.94 0.16
C TRP A 456 39.71 -14.00 -1.23
N ILE A 457 39.62 -12.89 -1.96
CA ILE A 457 39.10 -12.89 -3.35
C ILE A 457 39.85 -13.87 -4.25
N ASN A 458 41.18 -13.93 -4.15
CA ASN A 458 41.97 -14.85 -4.95
C ASN A 458 41.72 -16.32 -4.58
N THR A 459 41.40 -16.64 -3.32
CA THR A 459 40.98 -18.00 -2.93
C THR A 459 39.60 -18.35 -3.49
N GLN A 460 38.65 -17.43 -3.48
CA GLN A 460 37.30 -17.65 -4.02
C GLN A 460 37.25 -17.77 -5.55
N ARG A 461 38.26 -17.26 -6.28
CA ARG A 461 38.35 -17.40 -7.74
C ARG A 461 39.02 -18.71 -8.20
N LYS A 462 39.71 -19.39 -7.30
CA LYS A 462 40.41 -20.65 -7.57
C LYS A 462 39.52 -21.87 -7.32
N ASN A 463 38.50 -21.70 -6.48
CA ASN A 463 37.40 -22.63 -6.28
C ASN A 463 36.23 -22.19 -7.16
#